data_AF-A0A522QT35-F1
#
_entry.id   AF-A0A522QT35-F1
#
_cell.length_a   1.000
_cell.length_b   1.000
_cell.length_c   1.000
_cell.angle_alpha   90.00
_cell.angle_beta   90.00
_cell.angle_gamma   90.00
#
_symmetry.space_group_name_H-M   'P 1'
#
loop_
_entity.id
_entity.type
_entity.pdbx_description
1 polymer ?
#
loop_
_entity_poly.entity_id
_entity_poly.type
_entity_poly.pdbx_seq_one_letter_code
_entity_poly.pdbx_strand_id
1 'polypeptide(L)'
;EWLHRRIRHELGLGENAGQRYSWGYPACPEHAQHGPVFQILQAQQRLGVGLTEGFQIMPEQSTAALVLHHPQAKYFDARATRELVRA
;
A
#
# COMPACT_ATOMS: atom_id res chain seq x y z
N GLU A 1 8.02 -5.66 -6.89
CA GLU A 1 8.83 -6.78 -6.36
C GLU A 1 10.20 -6.42 -5.79
N TRP A 2 11.10 -5.77 -6.56
CA TRP A 2 12.48 -5.55 -6.09
C TRP A 2 12.58 -4.84 -4.73
N LEU A 3 11.86 -3.73 -4.56
CA LEU A 3 11.88 -2.94 -3.31
C LEU A 3 11.39 -3.75 -2.11
N HIS A 4 10.35 -4.57 -2.27
CA HIS A 4 9.84 -5.42 -1.19
C HIS A 4 10.88 -6.48 -0.79
N ARG A 5 11.54 -7.13 -1.76
CA ARG A 5 12.65 -8.05 -1.46
C ARG A 5 13.79 -7.36 -0.72
N ARG A 6 14.14 -6.14 -1.13
CA ARG A 6 15.17 -5.34 -0.47
C ARG A 6 14.81 -5.02 0.97
N ILE A 7 13.60 -4.53 1.24
CA ILE A 7 13.11 -4.26 2.59
C ILE A 7 13.16 -5.52 3.47
N ARG A 8 12.69 -6.67 2.96
CA ARG A 8 12.74 -7.93 3.73
C ARG A 8 14.16 -8.33 4.08
N HIS A 9 15.09 -8.22 3.14
CA HIS A 9 16.49 -8.50 3.38
C HIS A 9 17.09 -7.56 4.43
N GLU A 10 16.87 -6.25 4.31
CA GLU A 10 17.38 -5.26 5.27
C GLU A 10 16.80 -5.43 6.68
N LEU A 11 15.55 -5.90 6.79
CA LEU A 11 14.88 -6.17 8.06
C LEU A 11 15.09 -7.59 8.59
N GLY A 12 15.88 -8.44 7.91
CA GLY A 12 16.12 -9.82 8.32
C GLY A 12 14.88 -10.72 8.31
N LEU A 13 13.90 -10.41 7.45
CA LEU A 13 12.64 -11.15 7.34
C LEU A 13 12.80 -12.36 6.40
N GLY A 14 12.15 -13.47 6.76
CA GLY A 14 12.06 -14.64 5.89
C GLY A 14 11.31 -14.37 4.58
N GLU A 15 11.48 -15.23 3.58
CA GLU A 15 10.90 -15.05 2.24
C GLU A 15 9.37 -14.97 2.19
N ASN A 16 8.69 -15.45 3.24
CA ASN A 16 7.24 -15.45 3.37
C ASN A 16 6.71 -14.51 4.47
N ALA A 17 7.60 -13.70 5.08
CA ALA A 17 7.25 -12.76 6.13
C ALA A 17 7.07 -11.33 5.58
N GLY A 18 6.23 -10.57 6.26
CA GLY A 18 5.81 -9.24 5.85
C GLY A 18 4.90 -9.25 4.62
N GLN A 19 4.11 -8.19 4.43
CA GLN A 19 3.22 -8.01 3.29
C GLN A 19 3.25 -6.57 2.78
N ARG A 20 2.88 -6.40 1.51
CA ARG A 20 2.66 -5.09 0.91
C ARG A 20 1.22 -4.96 0.44
N TYR A 21 0.57 -3.86 0.77
CA TYR A 21 -0.82 -3.58 0.45
C TYR A 21 -0.90 -2.35 -0.44
N SER A 22 -1.79 -2.36 -1.43
CA SER A 22 -2.01 -1.23 -2.33
C SER A 22 -3.46 -0.79 -2.24
N TRP A 23 -3.69 0.50 -2.40
CA TRP A 23 -5.04 1.05 -2.47
C TRP A 23 -5.78 0.55 -3.72
N GLY A 24 -7.09 0.37 -3.59
CA GLY A 24 -7.95 -0.29 -4.58
C GLY A 24 -8.08 -1.81 -4.42
N TYR A 25 -7.22 -2.44 -3.61
CA TYR A 25 -7.30 -3.87 -3.31
C TYR A 25 -8.11 -4.15 -2.04
N PRO A 26 -8.56 -5.40 -1.79
CA PRO A 26 -9.46 -5.72 -0.68
C PRO A 26 -9.01 -5.25 0.72
N ALA A 27 -7.71 -5.27 1.00
CA ALA A 27 -7.16 -4.81 2.28
C ALA A 27 -7.14 -3.28 2.42
N CYS A 28 -7.14 -2.53 1.31
CA CYS A 28 -7.10 -1.07 1.26
C CYS A 28 -8.06 -0.58 0.15
N PRO A 29 -9.39 -0.71 0.30
CA PRO A 29 -10.33 -0.55 -0.81
C PRO A 29 -10.44 0.90 -1.33
N GLU A 30 -10.11 1.89 -0.49
CA GLU A 30 -10.36 3.31 -0.78
C GLU A 30 -9.18 3.98 -1.48
N HIS A 31 -9.31 4.26 -2.78
CA HIS A 31 -8.28 4.99 -3.55
C HIS A 31 -7.99 6.39 -3.02
N ALA A 32 -9.00 7.07 -2.44
CA ALA A 32 -8.86 8.41 -1.88
C ALA A 32 -7.76 8.51 -0.79
N GLN A 33 -7.42 7.40 -0.16
CA GLN A 33 -6.35 7.34 0.84
C GLN A 33 -4.94 7.52 0.25
N HIS A 34 -4.77 7.49 -1.08
CA HIS A 34 -3.54 7.96 -1.72
C HIS A 34 -3.23 9.42 -1.39
N GLY A 35 -4.24 10.28 -1.22
CA GLY A 35 -4.05 11.71 -0.98
C GLY A 35 -3.14 12.02 0.22
N PRO A 36 -3.50 11.59 1.45
CA PRO A 36 -2.66 11.76 2.63
C PRO A 36 -1.27 11.12 2.48
N VAL A 37 -1.17 9.96 1.85
CA VAL A 37 0.11 9.25 1.64
C VAL A 37 1.04 10.05 0.73
N PHE A 38 0.52 10.60 -0.36
CA PHE A 38 1.29 11.42 -1.30
C PHE A 38 1.74 12.74 -0.66
N GLN A 39 0.93 13.30 0.24
CA GLN A 39 1.30 14.46 1.05
C GLN A 39 2.45 14.13 2.00
N ILE A 40 2.35 13.05 2.77
CA ILE A 40 3.41 12.60 3.70
C ILE A 40 4.72 12.34 2.96
N LEU A 41 4.65 11.68 1.80
CA LEU A 41 5.82 11.34 1.01
C LEU A 41 6.36 12.52 0.18
N GLN A 42 5.63 13.62 0.08
CA GLN A 42 5.93 14.73 -0.85
C GLN A 42 6.16 14.22 -2.27
N ALA A 43 5.27 13.34 -2.73
CA ALA A 43 5.49 12.49 -3.90
C ALA A 43 5.69 13.31 -5.19
N GLN A 44 4.94 14.39 -5.36
CA GLN A 44 5.08 15.28 -6.52
C GLN A 44 6.45 15.97 -6.53
N GLN A 45 6.88 16.53 -5.40
CA GLN A 45 8.12 17.30 -5.31
C GLN A 45 9.36 16.41 -5.40
N ARG A 46 9.31 15.22 -4.81
CA ARG A 46 10.46 14.32 -4.68
C ARG A 46 10.58 13.30 -5.82
N LEU A 47 9.46 12.88 -6.38
CA LEU A 47 9.40 11.78 -7.36
C LEU A 47 8.72 12.18 -8.67
N GLY A 48 8.11 13.37 -8.75
CA GLY A 48 7.39 13.82 -9.94
C GLY A 48 6.09 13.06 -10.21
N VAL A 49 5.56 12.34 -9.21
CA VAL A 49 4.32 11.55 -9.34
C VAL A 49 3.14 12.26 -8.66
N GLY A 50 2.00 12.26 -9.34
CA GLY A 50 0.77 12.92 -8.91
C GLY A 50 -0.41 11.97 -8.85
N LEU A 51 -1.60 12.54 -8.59
CA LEU A 51 -2.87 11.84 -8.56
C LEU A 51 -3.84 12.46 -9.55
N THR A 52 -4.65 11.65 -10.22
CA THR A 52 -5.83 12.12 -10.97
C THR A 52 -6.95 12.57 -10.03
N GLU A 53 -8.01 13.17 -10.57
CA GLU A 53 -9.23 13.47 -9.80
C GLU A 53 -9.83 12.21 -9.14
N GLY A 54 -9.68 11.04 -9.78
CA GLY A 54 -10.08 9.74 -9.26
C GLY A 54 -9.06 9.07 -8.32
N PHE A 55 -8.03 9.80 -7.86
CA PHE A 55 -6.96 9.28 -7.00
C PHE A 55 -6.14 8.11 -7.58
N GLN A 56 -6.10 7.99 -8.91
CA GLN A 56 -5.19 7.09 -9.60
C GLN A 56 -3.81 7.74 -9.73
N ILE A 57 -2.74 6.95 -9.68
CA ILE A 57 -1.38 7.46 -9.71
C ILE A 57 -0.98 7.82 -11.14
N MET A 58 -0.36 8.99 -11.32
CA MET A 58 0.20 9.45 -12.59
C MET A 58 1.71 9.69 -12.47
N PRO A 59 2.55 9.14 -13.37
CA PRO A 59 2.19 8.29 -14.52
C PRO A 59 1.58 6.93 -14.15
N GLU A 60 0.76 6.36 -15.04
CA GLU A 60 0.01 5.10 -14.77
C GLU A 60 0.90 3.91 -14.41
N GLN A 61 2.15 3.89 -14.88
CA GLN A 61 3.14 2.84 -14.57
C GLN A 61 3.79 3.02 -13.18
N SER A 62 3.15 3.78 -12.30
CA SER A 62 3.59 3.99 -10.93
C SER A 62 2.83 3.09 -9.96
N THR A 63 3.48 2.70 -8.88
CA THR A 63 2.86 1.88 -7.83
C THR A 63 3.13 2.50 -6.46
N ALA A 64 2.14 2.53 -5.59
CA ALA A 64 2.31 2.84 -4.17
C ALA A 64 1.91 1.63 -3.33
N ALA A 65 2.59 1.40 -2.22
CA ALA A 65 2.23 0.34 -1.30
C ALA A 65 2.55 0.70 0.16
N LEU A 66 1.67 0.29 1.08
CA LEU A 66 1.97 0.16 2.49
C LEU A 66 2.76 -1.14 2.70
N VAL A 67 3.94 -1.07 3.32
CA VAL A 67 4.74 -2.26 3.65
C VAL A 67 4.66 -2.54 5.15
N LEU A 68 4.13 -3.71 5.50
CA LEU A 68 4.01 -4.19 6.88
C LEU A 68 4.99 -5.34 7.10
N HIS A 69 5.95 -5.17 8.01
CA HIS A 69 7.02 -6.15 8.26
C HIS A 69 6.61 -7.32 9.17
N HIS A 70 5.44 -7.24 9.82
CA HIS A 70 5.03 -8.23 10.81
C HIS A 70 5.01 -9.65 10.21
N PRO A 71 5.60 -10.67 10.88
CA PRO A 71 5.72 -12.02 10.33
C PRO A 71 4.37 -12.72 10.11
N GLN A 72 3.35 -12.32 10.85
CA GLN A 72 1.97 -12.83 10.69
C GLN A 72 1.11 -11.97 9.75
N ALA A 73 1.68 -10.96 9.07
CA ALA A 73 0.93 -10.18 8.10
C ALA A 73 0.36 -11.09 7.00
N LYS A 74 -0.93 -10.92 6.68
CA LYS A 74 -1.63 -11.67 5.63
C LYS A 74 -2.48 -10.71 4.80
N TYR A 75 -2.81 -11.11 3.58
CA TYR A 75 -3.87 -10.44 2.84
C TYR A 75 -5.23 -10.75 3.47
N PHE A 76 -6.08 -9.75 3.55
CA PHE A 76 -7.42 -9.84 4.11
C PHE A 76 -8.35 -8.91 3.36
N ASP A 77 -9.66 -9.08 3.56
CA ASP A 77 -10.68 -8.19 3.04
C ASP A 77 -11.19 -7.26 4.15
N ALA A 78 -10.89 -5.97 4.03
CA ALA A 78 -11.30 -4.97 4.99
C ALA A 78 -12.80 -4.65 4.93
N ARG A 79 -13.45 -4.84 3.77
CA ARG A 79 -14.90 -4.65 3.61
C ARG A 79 -15.66 -5.76 4.31
N ALA A 80 -15.29 -7.02 4.05
CA ALA A 80 -15.89 -8.17 4.72
C ALA A 80 -15.71 -8.09 6.25
N THR A 81 -14.53 -7.65 6.72
CA THR A 81 -14.26 -7.50 8.16
C THR A 81 -15.13 -6.42 8.81
N ARG A 82 -15.38 -5.30 8.10
CA ARG A 82 -16.24 -4.22 8.61
C ARG A 82 -17.70 -4.63 8.78
N GLU A 83 -18.21 -5.49 7.91
CA GLU A 83 -19.58 -6.01 8.00
C GLU A 83 -19.76 -6.90 9.23
N LEU A 84 -18.78 -7.75 9.53
CA LEU A 84 -18.79 -8.61 10.72
C LEU A 84 -18.74 -7.85 12.05
N VAL A 85 -18.07 -6.70 12.11
CA VAL A 85 -18.00 -5.86 13.33
C VAL A 85 -19.25 -5.01 13.53
N ARG A 86 -20.05 -4.81 12.48
CA ARG A 86 -21.29 -4.02 12.52
C ARG A 86 -22.56 -4.85 12.74
N ALA A 87 -22.46 -6.17 12.62
CA ALA A 87 -23.52 -7.13 12.96
C ALA A 87 -23.47 -7.48 14.45
#